data_AF-A0A940LK39-F1
#
_entry.id   AF-A0A940LK39-F1
#
_cell.length_a   1.000
_cell.length_b   1.000
_cell.length_c   1.000
_cell.angle_alpha   90.00
_cell.angle_beta   90.00
_cell.angle_gamma   90.00
#
_symmetry.space_group_name_H-M   'P 1'
#
loop_
_entity.id
_entity.type
_entity.pdbx_description
1 polymer ?
#
loop_
_entity_poly.entity_id
_entity_poly.type
_entity_poly.pdbx_seq_one_letter_code
_entity_poly.pdbx_strand_id
1 'polypeptide(L)' 'MMAARATQTEKKTPSMEVRRALLDLLSLPAGQATVERARGNVQDQLLVRLSPGAHPAQSPQTFCGFPVLYENLSRATTRW' A
#
# COMPACT_ATOMS: atom_id res chain seq x y z
N MET A 1 6.91 -34.89 -31.00
CA MET A 1 5.78 -34.26 -30.28
C MET A 1 6.14 -34.19 -28.80
N MET A 2 6.56 -33.04 -28.25
CA MET A 2 6.49 -32.79 -26.80
C MET A 2 6.25 -31.30 -26.57
N ALA A 3 5.18 -31.01 -25.84
CA ALA A 3 4.53 -29.73 -25.73
C ALA A 3 5.28 -28.72 -24.85
N ALA A 4 5.04 -27.45 -25.15
CA ALA A 4 5.59 -26.27 -24.51
C ALA A 4 5.55 -26.35 -22.97
N ARG A 5 6.71 -26.23 -22.32
CA ARG A 5 6.78 -25.68 -20.96
C ARG A 5 6.25 -24.27 -21.05
N ALA A 6 4.99 -24.08 -20.69
CA ALA A 6 4.45 -22.78 -20.40
C ALA A 6 5.34 -22.17 -19.30
N THR A 7 6.21 -21.26 -19.71
CA THR A 7 6.66 -20.16 -18.87
C THR A 7 5.39 -19.45 -18.41
N GLN A 8 4.82 -19.93 -17.30
CA GLN A 8 4.03 -19.09 -16.41
C GLN A 8 5.00 -18.05 -15.87
N THR A 9 5.28 -17.08 -16.74
CA THR A 9 5.60 -15.72 -16.35
C THR A 9 4.32 -15.28 -15.67
N GLU A 10 4.17 -15.66 -14.40
CA GLU A 10 3.27 -14.98 -13.50
C GLU A 10 3.65 -13.52 -13.66
N LYS A 11 2.84 -12.79 -14.43
CA LYS A 11 2.64 -11.37 -14.20
C LYS A 11 2.01 -11.30 -12.81
N LYS A 12 2.84 -11.58 -11.80
CA LYS A 12 2.60 -11.42 -10.38
C LYS A 12 2.16 -9.99 -10.32
N THR A 13 0.85 -9.78 -10.27
CA THR A 13 0.28 -8.45 -10.35
C THR A 13 0.44 -7.94 -8.92
N PRO A 14 1.62 -7.40 -8.55
CA PRO A 14 2.08 -7.36 -7.16
C PRO A 14 1.48 -6.15 -6.46
N SER A 15 0.34 -5.66 -6.95
CA SER A 15 -0.23 -4.40 -6.52
C SER A 15 -1.37 -4.63 -5.54
N MET A 16 -2.26 -5.61 -5.77
CA MET A 16 -3.40 -5.81 -4.86
C MET A 16 -3.02 -6.59 -3.60
N GLU A 17 -2.23 -7.66 -3.74
CA GLU A 17 -1.79 -8.47 -2.59
C GLU A 17 -0.87 -7.68 -1.65
N VAL A 18 0.08 -6.91 -2.19
CA VAL A 18 0.98 -6.06 -1.39
C VAL A 18 0.21 -4.96 -0.65
N ARG A 19 -0.77 -4.34 -1.32
CA ARG A 19 -1.66 -3.35 -0.65
C ARG A 19 -2.44 -4.00 0.48
N ARG A 20 -3.01 -5.18 0.25
CA ARG A 20 -3.78 -5.91 1.27
C ARG A 20 -2.90 -6.35 2.44
N ALA A 21 -1.72 -6.88 2.17
CA ALA A 21 -0.77 -7.28 3.20
C ALA A 21 -0.28 -6.08 4.03
N LEU A 22 -0.05 -4.92 3.41
CA LEU A 22 0.28 -3.71 4.15
C LEU A 22 -0.90 -3.26 5.02
N LEU A 23 -2.13 -3.21 4.49
CA LEU A 23 -3.31 -2.86 5.27
C LEU A 23 -3.56 -3.80 6.46
N ASP A 24 -3.32 -5.10 6.27
CA ASP A 24 -3.43 -6.13 7.31
C ASP A 24 -2.39 -5.90 8.42
N LEU A 25 -1.14 -5.61 8.03
CA LEU A 25 -0.07 -5.25 8.97
C LEU A 25 -0.39 -3.97 9.77
N LEU A 26 -0.98 -2.97 9.12
CA LEU A 26 -1.42 -1.75 9.81
C LEU A 26 -2.55 -2.03 10.84
N SER A 27 -3.19 -3.21 10.76
CA SER A 27 -4.32 -3.63 11.60
C SER A 27 -5.47 -2.61 11.58
N LEU A 28 -5.69 -1.99 10.43
CA LEU A 28 -6.70 -0.97 10.24
C LEU A 28 -8.00 -1.54 9.65
N PRO A 29 -9.18 -1.06 10.08
CA PRO A 29 -10.43 -1.40 9.43
C PRO A 29 -10.45 -0.98 7.95
N ALA A 30 -11.15 -1.74 7.12
CA ALA A 30 -11.34 -1.39 5.71
C ALA A 30 -11.95 0.02 5.58
N GLY A 31 -11.35 0.86 4.73
CA GLY A 31 -11.76 2.26 4.53
C GLY A 31 -11.12 3.27 5.50
N GLN A 32 -10.36 2.81 6.51
CA GLN A 32 -9.56 3.72 7.35
C GLN A 32 -8.16 4.00 6.80
N ALA A 33 -7.69 3.19 5.87
CA ALA A 33 -6.47 3.47 5.13
C ALA A 33 -6.61 3.03 3.69
N THR A 34 -5.96 3.77 2.80
CA THR A 34 -5.75 3.38 1.40
C THR A 34 -4.27 3.33 1.11
N VAL A 35 -3.85 2.33 0.35
CA VAL A 35 -2.45 2.16 -0.06
C VAL A 35 -2.36 2.35 -1.56
N GLU A 36 -1.59 3.34 -1.95
CA GLU A 36 -1.32 3.69 -3.34
C GLU A 36 0.17 3.53 -3.64
N ARG A 37 0.51 3.23 -4.89
CA ARG A 37 1.91 3.20 -5.30
C ARG A 37 2.22 4.53 -5.95
N ALA A 38 3.09 5.31 -5.31
CA ALA A 38 3.56 6.57 -5.85
C ALA A 38 4.92 6.36 -6.51
N ARG A 39 5.15 7.00 -7.66
CA ARG A 39 6.49 7.08 -8.22
C ARG A 39 7.27 8.13 -7.44
N GLY A 40 8.20 7.69 -6.60
CA GLY A 40 9.14 8.59 -5.94
C GLY A 40 10.21 9.09 -6.90
N ASN A 41 10.93 10.13 -6.49
CA ASN A 41 11.98 10.75 -7.31
C ASN A 41 13.19 9.82 -7.54
N VAL A 42 13.44 8.90 -6.61
CA VAL A 42 14.58 7.96 -6.62
C VAL A 42 14.11 6.52 -6.88
N GLN A 43 13.00 6.11 -6.28
CA GLN A 43 12.42 4.78 -6.43
C GLN A 43 10.90 4.79 -6.21
N ASP A 44 10.21 3.76 -6.68
CA ASP A 44 8.79 3.56 -6.36
C ASP A 44 8.59 3.48 -4.83
N GLN A 45 7.51 4.05 -4.34
CA GLN A 45 7.18 4.10 -2.91
C GLN A 45 5.70 3.76 -2.69
N LEU A 46 5.37 3.32 -1.48
CA LEU A 46 4.01 3.03 -1.04
C LEU A 46 3.49 4.21 -0.23
N LEU A 47 2.41 4.82 -0.68
CA LEU A 47 1.75 5.93 -0.01
C LEU A 47 0.53 5.38 0.72
N VAL A 48 0.53 5.47 2.04
CA VAL A 48 -0.58 5.08 2.91
C VAL A 48 -1.32 6.34 3.30
N ARG A 49 -2.54 6.49 2.81
CA ARG A 49 -3.41 7.61 3.13
C ARG A 49 -4.35 7.17 4.23
N LEU A 50 -4.14 7.70 5.42
CA LEU A 50 -4.91 7.41 6.62
C LEU A 50 -6.12 8.34 6.68
N SER A 51 -7.30 7.74 6.87
CA SER A 51 -8.53 8.48 7.16
C SER A 51 -8.40 9.21 8.50
N PRO A 52 -9.10 10.34 8.69
CA PRO A 52 -8.99 11.09 9.93
C PRO A 52 -9.55 10.31 11.12
N GLY A 53 -8.68 10.05 12.11
CA GLY A 53 -8.97 9.18 13.26
C GLY A 53 -8.50 7.73 13.06
N ALA A 54 -7.91 7.39 11.91
CA ALA A 54 -7.25 6.11 11.72
C ALA A 54 -5.92 6.10 12.48
N HIS A 55 -5.78 5.15 13.40
CA HIS A 55 -4.55 4.94 14.16
C HIS A 55 -3.99 3.57 13.82
N PRO A 56 -3.01 3.47 12.90
CA PRO A 56 -2.37 2.19 12.61
C PRO A 56 -1.67 1.68 13.87
N ALA A 57 -1.81 0.38 14.15
CA ALA A 57 -1.12 -0.24 15.27
C ALA A 57 0.40 -0.34 15.03
N GLN A 58 0.79 -0.41 13.74
CA GLN A 58 2.16 -0.50 13.29
C GLN A 58 2.37 0.47 12.13
N SER A 59 3.52 1.14 12.09
CA SER A 59 3.86 2.09 11.02
C SER A 59 5.25 1.78 10.46
N PRO A 60 5.40 0.70 9.69
CA PRO A 60 6.68 0.38 9.04
C PRO A 60 7.08 1.50 8.08
N GLN A 61 8.35 1.88 8.08
CA GLN A 61 8.90 2.85 7.12
C GLN A 61 9.26 2.20 5.78
N THR A 62 9.31 0.88 5.72
CA THR A 62 9.65 0.10 4.51
C THR A 62 8.86 -1.20 4.51
N PHE A 63 8.30 -1.57 3.35
CA PHE A 63 7.51 -2.78 3.18
C PHE A 63 7.81 -3.42 1.82
N CYS A 64 8.15 -4.72 1.82
CA CYS A 64 8.57 -5.47 0.62
C CYS A 64 9.68 -4.76 -0.21
N GLY A 65 10.58 -4.03 0.45
CA GLY A 65 11.65 -3.27 -0.21
C GLY A 65 11.25 -1.89 -0.76
N PHE A 66 9.97 -1.50 -0.62
CA PHE A 66 9.49 -0.17 -0.96
C PHE A 66 9.40 0.71 0.29
N PRO A 67 9.85 1.98 0.23
CA PRO A 67 9.65 2.93 1.31
C PRO A 67 8.15 3.24 1.43
N VAL A 68 7.69 3.35 2.67
CA VAL A 68 6.28 3.59 3.01
C VAL A 68 6.16 4.99 3.59
N LEU A 69 5.34 5.83 2.97
CA LEU A 69 5.00 7.16 3.44
C LEU A 69 3.56 7.19 3.94
N TYR A 70 3.33 7.93 5.01
CA TYR A 70 2.00 8.08 5.60
C TYR A 70 1.52 9.51 5.40
N GLU A 71 0.36 9.65 4.77
CA GLU A 71 -0.35 10.91 4.68
C GLU A 71 -1.63 10.81 5.50
N ASN A 72 -1.82 11.73 6.43
CA ASN A 72 -3.14 11.88 7.04
C ASN A 72 -4.00 12.69 6.09
N LEU A 73 -5.16 12.14 5.73
CA LEU A 73 -6.28 12.91 5.19
C LEU A 73 -6.78 13.78 6.34
N SER A 74 -6.05 14.86 6.63
CA SER A 74 -6.47 15.87 7.59
C SER A 74 -7.88 16.27 7.21
N ARG A 75 -8.82 16.12 8.16
CA ARG A 75 -10.14 16.76 8.03
C ARG A 75 -9.84 18.19 7.63
N ALA A 76 -10.28 18.58 6.43
CA ALA A 76 -10.42 19.97 6.12
C ALA A 76 -11.16 20.57 7.31
N THR A 77 -10.47 21.40 8.09
CA THR A 77 -11.06 22.13 9.20
C THR A 77 -12.10 23.05 8.60
N THR A 78 -13.33 22.57 8.47
CA THR A 78 -14.52 23.41 8.40
C THR A 78 -14.65 24.05 9.78
N ARG A 79 -13.93 25.16 9.96
CA ARG A 79 -14.29 26.15 10.98
C ARG A 79 -15.55 26.84 10.46
N TRP A 80 -16.68 26.55 11.10
CA TRP A 80 -17.92 27.34 10.97
C TRP A 80 -17.75 28.67 11.69
#